data_AF-A0ABD5NB73-F1
#
_entry.id   AF-A0ABD5NB73-F1
#
_cell.length_a   1.000
_cell.length_b   1.000
_cell.length_c   1.000
_cell.angle_alpha   90.00
_cell.angle_beta   90.00
_cell.angle_gamma   90.00
#
_symmetry.space_group_name_H-M   'P 1'
#
loop_
_entity.id
_entity.type
_entity.pdbx_description
1 polymer ?
#
loop_
_entity_poly.entity_id
_entity_poly.type
_entity_poly.pdbx_seq_one_letter_code
_entity_poly.pdbx_strand_id
1 'polypeptide(L)'
;MDSSNRRFAVAAGVGLLNLAVLLAYGQFVLDLGGPSPRMATLDVAATWAYWLVGLWTMGAVPAALYLRSDAVSPLALTALLTGYCLWDSFSASMESFTPLYYALWPAFLVALAAAGAVERLLRRR
;
A
#
# COMPACT_ATOMS: atom_id res chain seq x y z
N MET A 1 10.29 26.22 -3.42
CA MET A 1 9.24 25.18 -3.36
C MET A 1 8.75 25.11 -1.92
N ASP A 2 7.48 25.40 -1.67
CA ASP A 2 6.95 25.43 -0.30
C ASP A 2 7.14 24.09 0.42
N SER A 3 7.35 24.13 1.73
CA SER A 3 7.57 22.94 2.56
C SER A 3 6.42 21.92 2.44
N SER A 4 5.21 22.39 2.19
CA SER A 4 4.02 21.56 1.89
C SER A 4 4.18 20.78 0.58
N ASN A 5 4.60 21.44 -0.50
CA ASN A 5 4.79 20.81 -1.81
C ASN A 5 5.90 19.76 -1.77
N ARG A 6 6.98 20.03 -1.02
CA ARG A 6 8.05 19.05 -0.81
C ARG A 6 7.55 17.81 -0.06
N ARG A 7 6.78 17.98 1.01
CA ARG A 7 6.21 16.86 1.79
C ARG A 7 5.27 16.02 0.94
N PHE A 8 4.43 16.66 0.12
CA PHE A 8 3.56 15.97 -0.82
C PHE A 8 4.35 15.17 -1.85
N ALA A 9 5.37 15.77 -2.47
CA ALA A 9 6.22 15.08 -3.44
C ALA A 9 6.94 13.86 -2.83
N VAL A 10 7.45 13.97 -1.60
CA VAL A 10 8.06 12.84 -0.89
C VAL A 10 7.03 11.74 -0.63
N ALA A 11 5.84 12.08 -0.13
CA ALA A 11 4.79 11.09 0.11
C ALA A 11 4.37 10.37 -1.18
N ALA A 12 4.18 11.12 -2.28
CA ALA A 12 3.90 10.54 -3.59
C ALA A 12 5.02 9.61 -4.07
N GLY A 13 6.29 10.00 -3.84
CA GLY A 13 7.46 9.17 -4.14
C GLY A 13 7.50 7.86 -3.34
N VAL A 14 7.16 7.89 -2.05
CA VAL A 14 7.03 6.67 -1.23
C VAL A 14 5.89 5.78 -1.73
N GLY A 15 4.77 6.38 -2.15
CA GLY A 15 3.69 5.64 -2.82
C GLY A 15 4.15 4.95 -4.10
N LEU A 16 4.91 5.65 -4.95
CA LEU A 16 5.48 5.07 -6.18
C LEU A 16 6.44 3.94 -5.88
N LEU A 17 7.26 4.06 -4.83
CA LEU A 17 8.15 3.00 -4.39
C LEU A 17 7.38 1.76 -3.92
N ASN A 18 6.36 1.94 -3.07
CA ASN A 18 5.53 0.84 -2.58
C ASN A 18 4.79 0.14 -3.74
N LEU A 19 4.24 0.93 -4.68
CA LEU A 19 3.64 0.44 -5.91
C LEU A 19 4.62 -0.40 -6.73
N ALA A 20 5.83 0.12 -6.99
CA ALA A 20 6.83 -0.56 -7.79
C ALA A 20 7.29 -1.88 -7.15
N VAL A 21 7.54 -1.88 -5.84
CA VAL A 21 7.96 -3.08 -5.09
C VAL A 21 6.87 -4.15 -5.17
N LEU A 22 5.63 -3.78 -4.88
CA LEU A 22 4.53 -4.74 -4.87
C LEU A 22 4.22 -5.21 -6.29
N LEU A 23 4.10 -4.35 -7.30
CA LEU A 23 3.91 -4.79 -8.68
C LEU A 23 5.02 -5.74 -9.16
N ALA A 24 6.28 -5.41 -8.89
CA ALA A 24 7.40 -6.28 -9.24
C ALA A 24 7.28 -7.64 -8.53
N TYR A 25 6.94 -7.65 -7.24
CA TYR A 25 6.71 -8.89 -6.51
C TYR A 25 5.54 -9.70 -7.07
N GLY A 26 4.41 -9.06 -7.34
CA GLY A 26 3.23 -9.69 -7.93
C GLY A 26 3.52 -10.31 -9.29
N GLN A 27 4.26 -9.61 -10.14
CA GLN A 27 4.61 -10.09 -11.48
C GLN A 27 5.68 -11.18 -11.48
N PHE A 28 6.77 -11.02 -10.72
CA PHE A 28 7.94 -11.90 -10.80
C PHE A 28 7.90 -13.08 -9.83
N VAL A 29 7.15 -12.98 -8.73
CA VAL A 29 7.13 -14.00 -7.68
C VAL A 29 5.81 -14.73 -7.60
N LEU A 30 4.70 -14.02 -7.72
CA LEU A 30 3.36 -14.60 -7.60
C LEU A 30 2.71 -14.97 -8.94
N ASP A 31 3.35 -14.64 -10.06
CA ASP A 31 2.81 -14.79 -11.41
C ASP A 31 1.36 -14.27 -11.51
N LEU A 32 1.11 -13.12 -10.88
CA LEU A 32 -0.22 -12.49 -10.89
C LEU A 32 -0.51 -12.05 -12.33
N GLY A 33 -1.24 -12.91 -13.04
CA GLY A 33 -1.75 -12.63 -14.36
C GLY A 33 -2.64 -11.40 -14.34
N GLY A 34 -2.43 -10.50 -15.30
CA GLY A 34 -3.32 -9.37 -15.53
C GLY A 34 -4.75 -9.82 -15.88
N PRO A 35 -5.69 -8.88 -15.98
CA PRO A 35 -7.09 -9.16 -16.32
C PRO A 35 -7.20 -10.05 -17.57
N SER A 36 -8.11 -11.03 -17.53
CA SER A 36 -8.31 -11.98 -18.62
C SER A 36 -8.67 -11.27 -19.94
N PRO A 37 -8.18 -11.73 -21.11
CA PRO A 37 -8.55 -11.19 -22.42
C PRO A 37 -10.05 -11.26 -22.73
N ARG A 38 -10.82 -12.04 -21.95
CA ARG A 38 -12.27 -12.23 -22.13
C ARG A 38 -13.13 -11.22 -21.35
N MET A 39 -12.52 -10.36 -20.53
CA MET A 39 -13.24 -9.32 -19.79
C MET A 39 -13.56 -8.12 -20.67
N ALA A 40 -14.64 -7.41 -20.34
CA ALA A 40 -14.95 -6.14 -21.00
C ALA A 40 -13.83 -5.12 -20.71
N THR A 41 -13.53 -4.25 -21.68
CA THR A 41 -12.44 -3.25 -21.57
C THR A 41 -12.56 -2.38 -20.31
N LEU A 42 -13.79 -2.08 -19.89
CA LEU A 42 -14.06 -1.29 -18.69
C LEU A 42 -13.66 -2.03 -17.41
N ASP A 43 -13.90 -3.34 -17.33
CA ASP A 43 -13.52 -4.17 -16.18
C ASP A 43 -12.00 -4.32 -16.09
N VAL A 44 -11.32 -4.43 -17.24
CA VAL A 44 -9.86 -4.45 -17.33
C VAL A 44 -9.28 -3.15 -16.79
N ALA A 45 -9.80 -2.00 -17.24
CA ALA A 45 -9.36 -0.69 -16.79
C ALA A 45 -9.63 -0.48 -15.29
N ALA A 46 -10.82 -0.87 -14.80
CA ALA A 46 -11.18 -0.76 -13.40
C ALA A 46 -10.28 -1.62 -12.50
N THR A 47 -9.95 -2.84 -12.93
CA THR A 47 -9.05 -3.74 -12.20
C THR A 47 -7.65 -3.15 -12.09
N TRP A 48 -7.07 -2.68 -13.20
CA TRP A 48 -5.76 -2.03 -13.17
C TRP A 48 -5.78 -0.76 -12.32
N ALA A 49 -6.81 0.08 -12.45
CA ALA A 49 -6.95 1.27 -11.63
C ALA A 49 -7.02 0.93 -10.14
N TYR A 50 -7.78 -0.10 -9.76
CA TYR A 50 -7.88 -0.56 -8.37
C TYR A 50 -6.52 -0.97 -7.81
N TRP A 51 -5.73 -1.72 -8.56
CA TRP A 51 -4.42 -2.21 -8.12
C TRP A 51 -3.39 -1.08 -8.08
N LEU A 52 -3.28 -0.28 -9.14
CA LEU A 52 -2.31 0.80 -9.23
C LEU A 52 -2.57 1.88 -8.17
N VAL A 53 -3.83 2.30 -8.03
CA VAL A 53 -4.22 3.32 -7.03
C VAL A 53 -4.10 2.74 -5.62
N GLY A 54 -4.54 1.50 -5.40
CA GLY A 54 -4.49 0.86 -4.10
C GLY A 54 -3.07 0.74 -3.55
N LEU A 55 -2.17 0.12 -4.33
CA LEU A 55 -0.79 -0.09 -3.92
C LEU A 55 -0.03 1.25 -3.76
N TRP A 56 -0.32 2.24 -4.62
CA TRP A 56 0.26 3.58 -4.48
C TRP A 56 -0.24 4.29 -3.21
N THR A 57 -1.55 4.30 -2.96
CA THR A 57 -2.14 4.97 -1.79
C THR A 57 -1.70 4.33 -0.48
N MET A 58 -1.53 3.00 -0.45
CA MET A 58 -1.00 2.25 0.68
C MET A 58 0.41 2.69 1.09
N GLY A 59 1.25 3.18 0.17
CA GLY A 59 2.52 3.80 0.52
C GLY A 59 2.42 5.31 0.78
N ALA A 60 1.65 6.02 -0.05
CA ALA A 60 1.59 7.48 -0.03
C ALA A 60 0.87 8.03 1.21
N VAL A 61 -0.24 7.43 1.63
CA VAL A 61 -1.05 7.91 2.75
C VAL A 61 -0.30 7.80 4.08
N PRO A 62 0.30 6.66 4.45
CA PRO A 62 1.10 6.54 5.67
C PRO A 62 2.30 7.48 5.69
N ALA A 63 2.99 7.63 4.55
CA ALA A 63 4.08 8.60 4.42
C ALA A 63 3.61 10.04 4.61
N ALA A 64 2.44 10.40 4.06
CA ALA A 64 1.86 11.72 4.27
C ALA A 64 1.46 11.96 5.73
N LEU A 65 0.93 10.94 6.43
CA LEU A 65 0.59 11.02 7.86
C LEU A 65 1.84 11.25 8.71
N TYR A 66 2.93 10.54 8.43
CA TYR A 66 4.22 10.75 9.06
C TYR A 66 4.75 12.16 8.80
N LEU A 67 4.82 12.61 7.54
CA LEU A 67 5.38 13.91 7.19
C LEU A 67 4.55 15.11 7.68
N ARG A 68 3.24 14.93 7.92
CA ARG A 68 2.34 16.00 8.39
C ARG A 68 2.14 16.01 9.90
N SER A 69 2.12 14.83 10.53
CA SER A 69 1.68 14.67 11.92
C SER A 69 2.70 13.95 12.80
N ASP A 70 3.86 13.56 12.24
CA ASP A 70 4.87 12.75 12.89
C ASP A 70 4.32 11.40 13.41
N ALA A 71 3.23 10.90 12.81
CA ALA A 71 2.63 9.62 13.14
C ALA A 71 3.46 8.50 12.50
N VAL A 72 4.21 7.76 13.33
CA VAL A 72 5.18 6.75 12.88
C VAL A 72 4.49 5.41 12.63
N SER A 73 3.47 5.08 13.43
CA SER A 73 2.82 3.76 13.42
C SER A 73 2.26 3.38 12.05
N PRO A 74 1.55 4.26 11.32
CA PRO A 74 1.03 3.90 9.99
C PRO A 74 2.15 3.52 9.01
N LEU A 75 3.25 4.26 9.01
CA LEU A 75 4.37 4.00 8.11
C LEU A 75 5.09 2.70 8.49
N ALA A 76 5.32 2.47 9.79
CA ALA A 76 5.91 1.24 10.29
C ALA A 76 5.04 0.01 9.99
N LEU A 77 3.72 0.09 10.22
CA LEU A 77 2.77 -0.98 9.90
C LEU A 77 2.77 -1.28 8.40
N THR A 78 2.82 -0.25 7.56
CA THR A 78 2.90 -0.44 6.09
C THR A 78 4.17 -1.19 5.71
N ALA A 79 5.33 -0.77 6.24
CA ALA A 79 6.59 -1.44 5.98
C ALA A 79 6.59 -2.90 6.47
N LEU A 80 5.99 -3.17 7.64
CA LEU A 80 5.84 -4.51 8.18
C LEU A 80 4.93 -5.39 7.31
N LEU A 81 3.77 -4.87 6.88
CA LEU A 81 2.83 -5.63 6.06
C LEU A 81 3.39 -5.90 4.66
N THR A 82 4.03 -4.90 4.03
CA THR A 82 4.74 -5.08 2.76
C THR A 82 5.89 -6.07 2.93
N GLY A 83 6.69 -5.96 3.99
CA GLY A 83 7.78 -6.90 4.28
C GLY A 83 7.28 -8.33 4.53
N TYR A 84 6.14 -8.48 5.21
CA TYR A 84 5.49 -9.77 5.41
C TYR A 84 5.01 -10.36 4.09
N CYS A 85 4.43 -9.54 3.18
CA CYS A 85 4.10 -10.00 1.83
C CYS A 85 5.33 -10.55 1.11
N LEU A 86 6.48 -9.88 1.21
CA LEU A 86 7.72 -10.34 0.58
C LEU A 86 8.24 -11.64 1.23
N TRP A 87 8.14 -11.75 2.55
CA TRP A 87 8.55 -12.94 3.29
C TRP A 87 7.68 -14.16 2.98
N ASP A 88 6.38 -13.95 2.75
CA ASP A 88 5.39 -14.99 2.45
C ASP A 88 5.82 -15.89 1.28
N SER A 89 6.56 -15.38 0.29
CA SER A 89 7.11 -16.20 -0.81
C SER A 89 8.09 -17.29 -0.38
N PHE A 90 8.74 -17.14 0.77
CA PHE A 90 9.67 -18.13 1.32
C PHE A 90 8.98 -19.15 2.22
N SER A 91 7.70 -18.93 2.54
CA SER A 91 6.89 -19.75 3.43
C SER A 91 5.94 -20.64 2.62
N ALA A 92 6.14 -21.96 2.65
CA ALA A 92 5.32 -22.93 1.91
C ALA A 92 3.88 -23.13 2.48
N SER A 93 3.35 -22.20 3.27
CA SER A 93 2.05 -22.33 3.92
C SER A 93 0.89 -21.94 3.00
N MET A 94 -0.15 -22.78 2.97
CA MET A 94 -1.24 -22.83 1.99
C MET A 94 -2.23 -21.64 1.92
N GLU A 95 -2.03 -20.55 2.67
CA GLU A 95 -2.84 -19.33 2.54
C GLU A 95 -1.91 -18.12 2.44
N SER A 96 -1.62 -17.69 1.21
CA SER A 96 -0.75 -16.54 1.01
C SER A 96 -1.45 -15.27 1.48
N PHE A 97 -0.78 -14.51 2.35
CA PHE A 97 -1.26 -13.22 2.83
C PHE A 97 -1.27 -12.18 1.71
N THR A 98 -0.40 -12.34 0.72
CA THR A 98 -0.22 -11.34 -0.34
C THR A 98 -1.48 -11.11 -1.19
N PRO A 99 -2.18 -12.12 -1.72
CA PRO A 99 -3.45 -11.91 -2.40
C PRO A 99 -4.51 -11.20 -1.55
N LEU A 100 -4.56 -11.50 -0.24
CA LEU A 100 -5.46 -10.82 0.69
C LEU A 100 -5.08 -9.35 0.87
N TYR A 101 -3.79 -9.05 0.99
CA TYR A 101 -3.27 -7.69 1.09
C TYR A 101 -3.60 -6.85 -0.16
N TYR A 102 -3.54 -7.46 -1.33
CA TYR A 102 -3.90 -6.83 -2.61
C TYR A 102 -5.40 -6.64 -2.77
N ALA A 103 -6.20 -7.65 -2.44
CA ALA A 103 -7.64 -7.60 -2.60
C ALA A 103 -8.30 -6.64 -1.60
N LEU A 104 -7.83 -6.62 -0.35
CA LEU A 104 -8.43 -5.87 0.75
C LEU A 104 -7.65 -4.60 1.14
N TRP A 105 -6.82 -4.07 0.24
CA TRP A 105 -6.06 -2.83 0.50
C TRP A 105 -6.90 -1.68 1.07
N PRO A 106 -8.19 -1.46 0.72
CA PRO A 106 -8.98 -0.38 1.31
C PRO A 106 -9.17 -0.58 2.82
N ALA A 107 -9.37 -1.83 3.26
CA ALA A 107 -9.52 -2.15 4.68
C ALA A 107 -8.21 -1.92 5.46
N PHE A 108 -7.08 -2.30 4.87
CA PHE A 108 -5.76 -2.00 5.45
C PHE A 108 -5.53 -0.48 5.53
N LEU A 109 -5.87 0.28 4.50
CA LEU A 109 -5.72 1.73 4.50
C LEU A 109 -6.58 2.40 5.59
N VAL A 110 -7.80 1.92 5.82
CA VAL A 110 -8.66 2.35 6.95
C VAL A 110 -7.99 2.02 8.28
N ALA A 111 -7.44 0.81 8.46
CA ALA A 111 -6.75 0.42 9.68
C ALA A 111 -5.50 1.29 9.94
N LEU A 112 -4.72 1.61 8.90
CA LEU A 112 -3.55 2.49 8.98
C LEU A 112 -3.94 3.93 9.35
N ALA A 113 -5.01 4.44 8.75
CA ALA A 113 -5.55 5.75 9.11
C ALA A 113 -6.04 5.80 10.55
N ALA A 114 -6.74 4.75 11.01
CA ALA A 114 -7.19 4.61 12.39
C ALA A 114 -6.00 4.56 13.37
N ALA A 115 -4.96 3.78 13.06
CA ALA A 115 -3.73 3.74 13.86
C ALA A 115 -3.08 5.12 13.98
N GLY A 116 -2.99 5.88 12.88
CA GLY A 116 -2.47 7.24 12.89
C GLY A 116 -3.34 8.21 13.70
N ALA A 117 -4.66 8.06 13.65
CA ALA A 117 -5.59 8.85 14.44
C ALA A 117 -5.43 8.55 15.94
N VAL A 118 -5.34 7.27 16.33
CA VAL A 118 -5.11 6.84 17.71
C VAL A 118 -3.77 7.35 18.23
N GLU A 119 -2.67 7.18 17.48
CA GLU A 119 -1.36 7.69 17.86
C GLU A 119 -1.41 9.21 18.11
N ARG A 120 -2.08 9.96 17.24
CA ARG A 120 -2.22 11.41 17.38
C ARG A 120 -3.07 11.80 18.59
N LEU A 121 -4.11 11.03 18.92
CA LEU A 121 -4.92 11.25 20.12
C LEU A 121 -4.11 10.99 21.39
N LEU A 122 -3.27 9.95 21.40
CA LEU A 122 -2.40 9.63 22.54
C LEU A 122 -1.33 10.70 22.78
N ARG A 123 -0.71 11.22 21.71
CA ARG A 123 0.30 12.30 21.82
C ARG A 123 -0.25 13.66 22.26
N ARG A 124 -1.57 13.85 22.24
CA ARG A 124 -2.24 15.10 22.67
C ARG A 124 -2.65 15.10 24.14
N ARG A 125 -2.57 13.95 24.81
CA ARG A 125 -2.81 13.80 26.25
C ARG A 125 -1.51 13.99 27.01
#